data_AF-A0AAW2VII9-F1
#
_entry.id   AF-A0AAW2VII9-F1
#
_cell.length_a   1.000
_cell.length_b   1.000
_cell.length_c   1.000
_cell.angle_alpha   90.00
_cell.angle_beta   90.00
_cell.angle_gamma   90.00
#
_symmetry.space_group_name_H-M   'P 1'
#
loop_
_entity.id
_entity.type
_entity.pdbx_description
1 polymer ?
#
loop_
_entity_poly.entity_id
_entity_poly.type
_entity_poly.pdbx_seq_one_letter_code
_entity_poly.pdbx_strand_id
1 'polypeptide(L)' 'MSNGGGGGAAAGPCGACKFLRRKCVKGCIFAPYFDSDQGTAHFSAVHRVFGASNASKFALLATPPPRRRHHPLL' A
#
# COMPACT_ATOMS: atom_id res chain seq x y z
N MET A 1 10.70 -11.74 -17.69
CA MET A 1 10.41 -10.31 -17.51
C MET A 1 10.43 -9.97 -16.02
N SER A 2 11.51 -9.39 -15.52
CA SER A 2 11.60 -8.87 -14.15
C SER A 2 12.10 -7.44 -14.25
N ASN A 3 11.27 -6.45 -13.95
CA ASN A 3 11.73 -5.08 -13.81
C ASN A 3 11.37 -4.58 -12.41
N GLY A 4 12.41 -4.44 -11.59
CA GLY A 4 12.38 -3.90 -10.25
C GLY A 4 13.24 -2.63 -10.19
N GLY A 5 12.85 -1.71 -9.30
CA GLY A 5 13.54 -0.47 -8.94
C GLY A 5 12.52 0.62 -8.65
N GLY A 6 12.44 1.25 -7.47
CA GLY A 6 13.18 1.29 -6.19
C GLY A 6 12.69 2.58 -5.48
N GLY A 7 12.64 2.80 -4.16
CA GLY A 7 13.01 2.06 -2.94
C GLY A 7 12.30 2.71 -1.73
N GLY A 8 12.41 2.27 -0.47
CA GLY A 8 13.00 1.09 0.17
C GLY A 8 12.19 0.82 1.46
N ALA A 9 12.22 -0.33 2.13
CA ALA A 9 12.99 -1.54 1.98
C ALA A 9 12.04 -2.75 1.74
N ALA A 10 12.58 -3.79 1.12
CA ALA A 10 11.92 -4.97 0.53
C ALA A 10 11.35 -4.73 -0.89
N ALA A 11 11.92 -5.42 -1.87
CA ALA A 11 11.50 -5.48 -3.28
C ALA A 11 10.17 -6.25 -3.47
N GLY A 12 9.21 -6.04 -2.57
CA GLY A 12 7.97 -6.80 -2.46
C GLY A 12 6.71 -5.94 -2.61
N PRO A 13 5.53 -6.58 -2.72
CA PRO A 13 4.26 -5.86 -2.73
C PRO A 13 4.05 -5.07 -1.42
N CYS A 14 3.30 -3.96 -1.50
CA CYS A 14 2.84 -3.24 -0.31
C CYS A 14 1.95 -4.13 0.57
N GLY A 15 1.77 -3.77 1.84
CA GLY A 15 1.05 -4.60 2.82
C GLY A 15 -0.37 -4.96 2.38
N ALA A 16 -1.06 -4.04 1.69
CA ALA A 16 -2.36 -4.27 1.09
C ALA A 16 -2.30 -5.28 -0.07
N CYS A 17 -1.43 -5.07 -1.06
CA CYS A 17 -1.30 -5.99 -2.19
C CYS A 17 -0.85 -7.39 -1.75
N LYS A 18 -0.04 -7.48 -0.69
CA LYS A 18 0.35 -8.73 -0.03
C LYS A 18 -0.87 -9.43 0.59
N PHE A 19 -1.72 -8.71 1.33
CA PHE A 19 -2.98 -9.23 1.87
C PHE A 19 -3.93 -9.73 0.77
N LEU A 20 -4.12 -8.91 -0.27
CA LEU A 20 -4.98 -9.18 -1.43
C LEU A 20 -4.39 -10.24 -2.39
N ARG A 21 -3.16 -10.71 -2.16
CA ARG A 21 -2.42 -11.64 -3.04
C ARG A 21 -2.41 -11.22 -4.52
N ARG A 22 -2.26 -9.92 -4.78
CA ARG A 22 -2.23 -9.33 -6.13
C ARG A 22 -0.90 -8.67 -6.44
N LYS A 23 -0.60 -8.48 -7.73
CA LYS A 23 0.58 -7.71 -8.16
C LYS A 23 0.47 -6.26 -7.67
N CYS A 24 1.52 -5.78 -7.01
CA CYS A 24 1.69 -4.36 -6.70
C CYS A 24 2.39 -3.69 -7.90
N VAL A 25 1.75 -2.69 -8.50
CA VAL A 25 2.26 -1.97 -9.67
C VAL A 25 2.73 -0.56 -9.30
N LYS A 26 3.53 0.08 -10.17
CA LYS A 26 3.87 1.50 -10.04
C LYS A 26 2.56 2.30 -10.07
N GLY A 27 2.36 3.18 -9.07
CA GLY A 27 1.10 3.91 -8.87
C GLY A 27 0.05 3.17 -8.05
N CYS A 28 0.40 2.10 -7.33
CA CYS A 28 -0.53 1.42 -6.42
C CYS A 28 -1.10 2.40 -5.37
N ILE A 29 -2.43 2.60 -5.39
CA ILE A 29 -3.13 3.52 -4.49
C ILE A 29 -2.97 3.17 -3.00
N PHE A 30 -2.63 1.93 -2.68
CA PHE A 30 -2.44 1.46 -1.31
C PHE A 30 -0.98 1.61 -0.83
N ALA A 31 -0.01 1.68 -1.74
CA ALA A 31 1.41 1.69 -1.38
C ALA A 31 1.83 2.87 -0.48
N PRO A 32 1.27 4.09 -0.63
CA PRO A 32 1.59 5.19 0.29
C PRO A 32 1.11 4.99 1.72
N TYR A 33 0.19 4.04 1.96
CA TYR A 33 -0.53 3.89 3.23
C TYR A 33 -0.21 2.59 3.97
N PHE A 34 0.22 1.55 3.26
CA PHE A 34 0.44 0.21 3.83
C PHE A 34 1.85 -0.30 3.50
N ASP A 35 2.79 -0.14 4.42
CA ASP A 35 4.15 -0.67 4.30
C ASP A 35 4.19 -2.21 4.23
N SER A 36 5.30 -2.80 3.76
CA SER A 36 5.39 -4.26 3.54
C SER A 36 5.46 -5.11 4.82
N ASP A 37 5.90 -4.54 5.94
CA ASP A 37 6.04 -5.21 7.23
C ASP A 37 4.72 -5.22 8.03
N GLN A 38 4.29 -4.05 8.52
CA GLN A 38 3.06 -3.91 9.31
C GLN A 38 1.78 -3.70 8.47
N GLY A 39 1.92 -3.35 7.19
CA GLY A 39 0.76 -2.94 6.38
C GLY A 39 -0.22 -4.06 6.07
N THR A 40 0.18 -5.35 6.16
CA THR A 40 -0.77 -6.47 6.02
C THR A 40 -1.74 -6.55 7.20
N ALA A 41 -1.24 -6.37 8.43
CA ALA A 41 -2.07 -6.33 9.62
C ALA A 41 -3.00 -5.10 9.60
N HIS A 42 -2.47 -3.92 9.27
CA HIS A 42 -3.26 -2.69 9.14
C HIS A 42 -4.34 -2.82 8.06
N PHE A 43 -3.99 -3.38 6.90
CA PHE A 43 -4.96 -3.57 5.83
C PHE A 43 -6.05 -4.59 6.21
N SER A 44 -5.72 -5.61 7.00
CA SER A 44 -6.71 -6.57 7.49
C SER A 44 -7.77 -5.92 8.40
N ALA A 45 -7.39 -4.95 9.23
CA ALA A 45 -8.33 -4.21 10.08
C ALA A 45 -9.28 -3.36 9.24
N VAL A 46 -8.76 -2.65 8.23
CA VAL A 46 -9.57 -1.88 7.26
C VAL A 46 -10.51 -2.83 6.50
N HIS A 47 -9.98 -3.93 5.97
CA HIS A 47 -10.76 -4.91 5.23
C HIS A 47 -11.86 -5.55 6.09
N ARG A 48 -11.64 -5.74 7.39
CA ARG A 48 -12.64 -6.27 8.32
C ARG A 48 -13.83 -5.33 8.49
N VAL A 49 -13.61 -4.02 8.49
CA VAL A 49 -14.66 -3.01 8.66
C VAL A 49 -15.40 -2.75 7.36
N PHE A 50 -14.69 -2.67 6.23
CA PHE A 50 -15.27 -2.24 4.95
C PHE A 50 -15.56 -3.39 3.98
N GLY A 51 -14.96 -4.56 4.18
CA GLY A 51 -15.02 -5.69 3.24
C GLY A 51 -14.20 -5.49 1.97
N ALA A 52 -14.11 -6.53 1.15
CA ALA A 52 -13.32 -6.55 -0.08
C ALA A 52 -13.75 -5.47 -1.09
N SER A 53 -15.07 -5.24 -1.22
CA SER A 53 -15.64 -4.34 -2.22
C SER A 53 -15.51 -2.85 -1.87
N ASN A 54 -15.29 -2.49 -0.60
CA ASN A 54 -15.21 -1.08 -0.17
C ASN A 54 -13.83 -0.67 0.37
N ALA A 55 -12.87 -1.58 0.55
CA ALA A 55 -11.52 -1.26 1.03
C ALA A 55 -10.78 -0.24 0.11
N SER A 56 -11.00 -0.31 -1.21
CA SER A 56 -10.43 0.65 -2.17
C SER A 56 -10.99 2.07 -2.01
N LYS A 57 -12.22 2.22 -1.52
CA LYS A 57 -12.86 3.54 -1.29
C LYS A 57 -12.32 4.21 -0.03
N PHE A 58 -11.92 3.43 0.99
CA PHE A 58 -11.40 3.97 2.24
C PHE A 58 -10.02 4.62 2.10
N ALA A 59 -9.14 4.07 1.23
CA ALA A 59 -7.85 4.70 0.92
C ALA A 59 -8.00 6.14 0.36
N LEU A 60 -9.14 6.43 -0.27
CA LEU A 60 -9.47 7.78 -0.77
C LEU A 60 -10.12 8.66 0.31
N LEU A 61 -10.94 8.09 1.20
CA LEU A 61 -11.83 8.86 2.08
C LEU A 61 -11.28 9.14 3.48
N ALA A 62 -10.41 8.27 3.99
CA ALA A 62 -9.99 8.31 5.39
C ALA A 62 -8.54 8.76 5.61
N THR A 63 -7.82 9.11 4.56
CA THR A 63 -6.42 9.49 4.70
C THR A 63 -6.27 11.01 4.69
N PRO A 64 -5.66 11.65 5.73
CA PRO A 64 -5.10 12.99 5.58
C PRO A 64 -4.19 13.01 4.35
N PRO A 65 -3.96 14.18 3.71
CA PRO A 65 -3.25 14.28 2.43
C PRO A 65 -2.04 13.37 2.47
N PRO A 66 -1.82 12.53 1.44
CA PRO A 66 -0.74 11.56 1.43
C PRO A 66 0.48 12.31 1.90
N ARG A 67 1.02 11.92 3.06
CA ARG A 67 2.29 12.48 3.52
C ARG A 67 3.21 12.23 2.35
N ARG A 68 3.46 13.27 1.55
CA ARG A 68 4.49 13.26 0.52
C ARG A 68 5.68 12.92 1.37
N ARG A 69 6.10 11.64 1.34
CA ARG A 69 7.37 11.25 1.94
C ARG A 69 8.30 12.23 1.27
N HIS A 70 8.83 13.16 2.06
CA HIS A 70 9.87 14.05 1.58
C HIS A 70 10.87 13.10 0.96
N HIS A 71 10.96 13.17 -0.36
CA HIS A 71 12.06 12.59 -1.08
C HIS A 71 13.22 13.45 -0.60
N PRO A 72 14.14 12.97 0.26
CA PRO A 72 15.41 13.65 0.32
C PRO A 72 15.91 13.59 -1.13
N LEU A 73 16.20 14.74 -1.71
CA LEU A 73 16.81 14.82 -3.04
C LEU A 73 18.25 14.26 -2.95
N LEU A 74 18.36 12.94 -2.73
CA LEU A 74 19.56 12.14 -2.82
C LEU A 74 19.20 10.77 -3.43
#